data_AF-A0A2D8R3M1-F1
#
_entry.id   AF-A0A2D8R3M1-F1
#
_cell.length_a   1.000
_cell.length_b   1.000
_cell.length_c   1.000
_cell.angle_alpha   90.00
_cell.angle_beta   90.00
_cell.angle_gamma   90.00
#
_symmetry.space_group_name_H-M   'P 1'
#
loop_
_entity.id
_entity.type
_entity.pdbx_description
1 polymer ?
#
loop_
_entity_poly.entity_id
_entity_poly.type
_entity_poly.pdbx_seq_one_letter_code
_entity_poly.pdbx_strand_id
1 'polypeptide(L)'
;AMAAVAPSIRAKPEDLTTTLSIVFLLNAMAVLIFPLIGEWWDLTQEQFGTWAALAIHDTASVLGAAAVVGLDSVEVAATLKLTRTLWIVPLVLVSAWYFKSGKQGSAFPLFIIFFVFAVSLNTILSPPEEVLYFLKMINKTFLLAGLFCIGTQIDKDSLRNITIRPMILALGIWLIVIPTALWAALSI
;
A
#
# COMPACT_ATOMS: atom_id res chain seq x y z
N ALA A 1 7.36 3.09 -7.99
CA ALA A 1 7.40 3.88 -9.24
C ALA A 1 8.39 5.05 -9.14
N MET A 2 8.23 5.99 -8.18
CA MET A 2 9.11 7.16 -8.03
C MET A 2 10.62 6.82 -8.06
N ALA A 3 11.08 5.92 -7.19
CA ALA A 3 12.49 5.52 -7.11
C ALA A 3 13.03 4.85 -8.39
N ALA A 4 12.16 4.22 -9.19
CA ALA A 4 12.55 3.56 -10.43
C ALA A 4 12.71 4.55 -11.60
N VAL A 5 11.96 5.67 -11.57
CA VAL A 5 11.99 6.70 -12.63
C VAL A 5 12.99 7.83 -12.29
N ALA A 6 13.29 8.03 -11.01
CA ALA A 6 14.23 9.06 -10.56
C ALA A 6 15.56 9.12 -11.33
N PRO A 7 16.23 7.98 -11.65
CA PRO A 7 17.49 8.01 -12.39
C PRO A 7 17.33 8.43 -13.85
N SER A 8 16.21 8.09 -14.50
CA SER A 8 15.99 8.38 -15.92
C SER A 8 15.71 9.85 -16.20
N ILE A 9 15.07 10.54 -15.24
CA ILE A 9 14.84 11.99 -15.31
C ILE A 9 15.93 12.82 -14.63
N ARG A 10 16.99 12.18 -14.11
CA ARG A 10 18.07 12.83 -13.33
C ARG A 10 17.50 13.68 -12.18
N ALA A 11 16.55 13.11 -11.45
CA ALA A 11 15.92 13.79 -10.32
C ALA A 11 16.95 14.17 -9.27
N LYS A 12 16.84 15.39 -8.73
CA LYS A 12 17.72 15.85 -7.66
C LYS A 12 17.38 15.12 -6.35
N PRO A 13 18.36 14.78 -5.50
CA PRO A 13 18.09 14.12 -4.22
C PRO A 13 17.09 14.89 -3.35
N GLU A 14 17.13 16.21 -3.38
CA GLU A 14 16.23 17.08 -2.61
C GLU A 14 14.76 16.93 -3.05
N ASP A 15 14.52 16.73 -4.35
CA ASP A 15 13.17 16.52 -4.90
C ASP A 15 12.62 15.14 -4.50
N LEU A 16 13.50 14.13 -4.42
CA LEU A 16 13.12 12.79 -3.96
C LEU A 16 12.76 12.80 -2.48
N THR A 17 13.58 13.45 -1.65
CA THR A 17 13.30 13.62 -0.22
C THR A 17 11.99 14.36 -0.02
N THR A 18 11.80 15.50 -0.70
CA THR A 18 10.55 16.29 -0.62
C THR A 18 9.33 15.47 -1.01
N THR A 19 9.43 14.70 -2.09
CA THR A 19 8.33 13.83 -2.55
C THR A 19 8.03 12.72 -1.55
N LEU A 20 9.06 12.08 -0.99
CA LEU A 20 8.92 11.08 0.08
C LEU A 20 8.21 11.67 1.31
N SER A 21 8.62 12.84 1.77
CA SER A 21 8.02 13.52 2.91
C SER A 21 6.54 13.84 2.67
N ILE A 22 6.18 14.33 1.48
CA ILE A 22 4.77 14.58 1.11
C ILE A 22 3.97 13.27 1.14
N VAL A 23 4.49 12.20 0.52
CA VAL A 23 3.81 10.89 0.48
C VAL A 23 3.60 10.35 1.88
N PHE A 24 4.61 10.40 2.75
CA PHE A 24 4.48 9.96 4.14
C PHE A 24 3.46 10.79 4.93
N LEU A 25 3.44 12.11 4.74
CA LEU A 25 2.46 12.97 5.40
C LEU A 25 1.03 12.67 4.94
N LEU A 26 0.79 12.53 3.63
CA LEU A 26 -0.53 12.17 3.09
C LEU A 26 -0.97 10.79 3.60
N ASN A 27 -0.06 9.82 3.64
CA ASN A 27 -0.33 8.49 4.14
C ASN A 27 -0.66 8.48 5.65
N ALA A 28 0.06 9.25 6.45
CA ALA A 28 -0.21 9.40 7.88
C ALA A 28 -1.60 10.00 8.12
N MET A 29 -1.96 11.04 7.35
CA MET A 29 -3.32 11.57 7.35
C MET A 29 -4.34 10.51 6.90
N ALA A 30 -4.02 9.70 5.90
CA ALA A 30 -4.91 8.65 5.40
C ALA A 30 -5.24 7.62 6.49
N VAL A 31 -4.23 7.15 7.22
CA VAL A 31 -4.40 6.18 8.33
C VAL A 31 -5.38 6.69 9.39
N LEU A 32 -5.37 7.99 9.66
CA LEU A 32 -6.25 8.61 10.66
C LEU A 32 -7.63 8.95 10.10
N ILE A 33 -7.69 9.52 8.90
CA ILE A 33 -8.92 10.09 8.33
C ILE A 33 -9.81 9.01 7.72
N PHE A 34 -9.24 8.00 7.04
CA PHE A 34 -10.03 7.01 6.33
C PHE A 34 -10.96 6.23 7.27
N PRO A 35 -10.48 5.63 8.39
CA PRO A 35 -11.35 4.90 9.30
C PRO A 35 -12.54 5.74 9.80
N LEU A 36 -12.30 7.02 10.11
CA LEU A 36 -13.34 7.95 10.55
C LEU A 36 -14.41 8.18 9.47
N ILE A 37 -14.00 8.36 8.21
CA ILE A 37 -14.93 8.50 7.08
C ILE A 37 -15.69 7.19 6.85
N GLY A 38 -14.99 6.05 6.93
CA GLY A 38 -15.58 4.73 6.76
C GLY A 38 -16.66 4.42 7.78
N GLU A 39 -16.40 4.73 9.05
CA GLU A 39 -17.39 4.63 10.13
C GLU A 39 -18.56 5.59 9.90
N TRP A 40 -18.29 6.82 9.48
CA TRP A 40 -19.34 7.81 9.23
C TRP A 40 -20.29 7.42 8.09
N TRP A 41 -19.78 6.68 7.10
CA TRP A 41 -20.55 6.16 5.97
C TRP A 41 -21.06 4.73 6.19
N ASP A 42 -20.82 4.16 7.37
CA ASP A 42 -21.19 2.78 7.76
C ASP A 42 -20.74 1.73 6.72
N LEU A 43 -19.51 1.89 6.21
CA LEU A 43 -18.95 0.99 5.21
C LEU A 43 -18.73 -0.40 5.80
N THR A 44 -19.08 -1.43 5.03
CA THR A 44 -18.71 -2.81 5.40
C THR A 44 -17.18 -2.96 5.39
N GLN A 45 -16.66 -3.96 6.11
CA GLN A 45 -15.21 -4.21 6.14
C GLN A 45 -14.64 -4.46 4.73
N GLU A 46 -15.39 -5.12 3.84
CA GLU A 46 -15.00 -5.36 2.46
C GLU A 46 -14.96 -4.07 1.63
N GLN A 47 -15.99 -3.22 1.74
CA GLN A 47 -16.05 -1.93 1.07
C GLN A 47 -14.92 -1.01 1.54
N PHE A 48 -14.70 -0.94 2.86
CA PHE A 48 -13.62 -0.15 3.42
C PHE A 48 -12.24 -0.66 2.95
N GLY A 49 -12.00 -1.97 3.07
CA GLY A 49 -10.73 -2.57 2.64
C GLY A 49 -10.43 -2.30 1.16
N THR A 50 -11.47 -2.38 0.32
CA THR A 50 -11.38 -2.06 -1.10
C THR A 50 -11.08 -0.58 -1.35
N TRP A 51 -11.82 0.31 -0.71
CA TRP A 51 -11.63 1.75 -0.82
C TRP A 51 -10.23 2.18 -0.36
N ALA A 52 -9.78 1.71 0.80
CA ALA A 52 -8.46 1.99 1.34
C ALA A 52 -7.36 1.49 0.39
N ALA A 53 -7.48 0.28 -0.16
CA ALA A 53 -6.50 -0.27 -1.11
C ALA A 53 -6.45 0.47 -2.45
N LEU A 54 -7.56 1.06 -2.89
CA LEU A 54 -7.65 1.86 -4.10
C LEU A 54 -7.09 3.27 -3.92
N ALA A 55 -7.40 3.93 -2.80
CA ALA A 55 -7.15 5.35 -2.61
C ALA A 55 -5.83 5.68 -1.90
N ILE A 56 -5.31 4.79 -1.05
CA ILE A 56 -4.08 5.05 -0.30
C ILE A 56 -2.88 4.51 -1.07
N HIS A 57 -1.82 5.30 -1.18
CA HIS A 57 -0.70 5.01 -2.07
C HIS A 57 0.25 3.95 -1.54
N ASP A 58 0.52 3.94 -0.23
CA ASP A 58 1.45 3.00 0.40
C ASP A 58 0.76 1.78 1.02
N THR A 59 1.36 0.60 0.84
CA THR A 59 0.79 -0.66 1.32
C THR A 59 0.73 -0.72 2.84
N ALA A 60 1.77 -0.28 3.56
CA ALA A 60 1.78 -0.37 5.01
C ALA A 60 0.71 0.54 5.63
N SER A 61 0.53 1.73 5.06
CA SER A 61 -0.50 2.69 5.46
C SER A 61 -1.93 2.19 5.19
N VAL A 62 -2.13 1.47 4.08
CA VAL A 62 -3.42 0.81 3.77
C VAL A 62 -3.77 -0.23 4.81
N LEU A 63 -2.82 -1.13 5.12
CA LEU A 63 -3.04 -2.17 6.12
C LEU A 63 -3.23 -1.57 7.51
N GLY A 64 -2.54 -0.47 7.81
CA GLY A 64 -2.72 0.30 9.03
C GLY A 64 -4.16 0.83 9.18
N ALA A 65 -4.67 1.52 8.16
CA ALA A 65 -6.04 2.02 8.16
C ALA A 65 -7.08 0.89 8.25
N ALA A 66 -6.88 -0.17 7.45
CA ALA A 66 -7.76 -1.34 7.43
C ALA A 66 -7.81 -2.07 8.78
N ALA A 67 -6.67 -2.15 9.48
CA ALA A 67 -6.57 -2.83 10.77
C ALA A 67 -7.35 -2.12 11.89
N VAL A 68 -7.58 -0.81 11.77
CA VAL A 68 -8.46 -0.06 12.70
C VAL A 68 -9.91 -0.53 12.55
N VAL A 69 -10.34 -0.82 11.32
CA VAL A 69 -11.72 -1.22 11.01
C VAL A 69 -11.96 -2.71 11.29
N GLY A 70 -11.03 -3.59 10.94
CA GLY A 70 -11.16 -5.02 11.24
C GLY A 70 -10.23 -5.92 10.44
N LEU A 71 -10.16 -7.20 10.83
CA LEU A 71 -9.24 -8.16 10.17
C LEU A 71 -9.68 -8.52 8.76
N ASP A 72 -10.99 -8.58 8.47
CA ASP A 72 -11.48 -8.91 7.13
C ASP A 72 -11.19 -7.76 6.16
N SER A 73 -11.27 -6.52 6.64
CA SER A 73 -10.83 -5.32 5.91
C SER A 73 -9.34 -5.39 5.55
N VAL A 74 -8.49 -5.81 6.48
CA VAL A 74 -7.06 -6.03 6.23
C VAL A 74 -6.84 -7.09 5.16
N GLU A 75 -7.58 -8.20 5.21
CA GLU A 75 -7.47 -9.30 4.25
C GLU A 75 -7.85 -8.85 2.83
N VAL A 76 -8.97 -8.14 2.68
CA VAL A 76 -9.42 -7.57 1.41
C VAL A 76 -8.40 -6.56 0.88
N ALA A 77 -7.97 -5.63 1.73
CA ALA A 77 -7.04 -4.58 1.34
C ALA A 77 -5.66 -5.13 0.93
N ALA A 78 -5.14 -6.08 1.70
CA ALA A 78 -3.89 -6.79 1.40
C ALA A 78 -4.01 -7.52 0.06
N THR A 79 -5.09 -8.28 -0.14
CA THR A 79 -5.32 -9.04 -1.36
C THR A 79 -5.33 -8.12 -2.58
N LEU A 80 -6.07 -7.01 -2.55
CA LEU A 80 -6.13 -6.08 -3.68
C LEU A 80 -4.77 -5.41 -3.98
N LYS A 81 -4.02 -5.01 -2.94
CA LYS A 81 -2.67 -4.42 -3.10
C LYS A 81 -1.68 -5.44 -3.67
N LEU A 82 -1.69 -6.65 -3.14
CA LEU A 82 -0.79 -7.72 -3.55
C LEU A 82 -1.11 -8.18 -4.96
N THR A 83 -2.39 -8.33 -5.33
CA THR A 83 -2.81 -8.67 -6.70
C THR A 83 -2.32 -7.63 -7.70
N ARG A 84 -2.43 -6.32 -7.42
CA ARG A 84 -1.86 -5.30 -8.33
C ARG A 84 -0.34 -5.38 -8.44
N THR A 85 0.34 -5.71 -7.35
CA THR A 85 1.80 -5.84 -7.38
C THR A 85 2.23 -7.12 -8.09
N LEU A 86 1.45 -8.20 -7.99
CA LEU A 86 1.61 -9.44 -8.73
C LEU A 86 1.52 -9.22 -10.23
N TRP A 87 0.66 -8.30 -10.72
CA TRP A 87 0.58 -7.94 -12.14
C TRP A 87 1.86 -7.32 -12.71
N ILE A 88 2.79 -6.86 -11.86
CA ILE A 88 4.12 -6.43 -12.30
C ILE A 88 4.96 -7.62 -12.79
N VAL A 89 4.77 -8.82 -12.22
CA VAL A 89 5.51 -10.04 -12.60
C VAL A 89 5.30 -10.43 -14.07
N PRO A 90 4.07 -10.64 -14.58
CA PRO A 90 3.88 -10.96 -15.99
C PRO A 90 4.33 -9.82 -16.89
N LEU A 91 4.11 -8.56 -16.51
CA LEU A 91 4.61 -7.40 -17.26
C LEU A 91 6.13 -7.43 -17.41
N VAL A 92 6.85 -7.72 -16.32
CA VAL A 92 8.32 -7.86 -16.32
C VAL A 92 8.76 -9.04 -17.18
N LEU A 93 8.15 -10.22 -17.05
CA LEU A 93 8.48 -11.40 -17.85
C LEU A 93 8.27 -11.17 -19.34
N VAL A 94 7.14 -10.58 -19.72
CA VAL A 94 6.83 -10.23 -21.12
C VAL A 94 7.82 -9.18 -21.63
N SER A 95 8.11 -8.15 -20.84
CA SER A 95 9.07 -7.11 -21.22
C SER A 95 10.49 -7.67 -21.40
N ALA A 96 10.94 -8.59 -20.54
CA ALA A 96 12.26 -9.21 -20.63
C ALA A 96 12.36 -10.18 -21.82
N TRP A 97 11.26 -10.84 -22.18
CA TRP A 97 11.19 -11.69 -23.36
C TRP A 97 11.17 -10.88 -24.67
N TYR A 98 10.39 -9.79 -24.69
CA TYR A 98 10.24 -8.92 -25.87
C TYR A 98 11.45 -8.02 -26.11
N PHE A 99 11.92 -7.34 -25.05
CA PHE A 99 13.14 -6.55 -25.05
C PHE A 99 14.29 -7.45 -24.59
N LYS A 100 14.89 -8.21 -25.52
CA LYS A 100 16.18 -8.90 -25.31
C LYS A 100 17.30 -7.86 -25.06
N SER A 101 17.31 -7.24 -23.89
CA SER A 101 18.34 -6.28 -23.49
C SER A 101 19.18 -6.87 -22.36
N GLY A 102 20.47 -7.01 -22.62
CA GLY A 102 21.42 -7.59 -21.69
C GLY A 102 21.51 -6.81 -20.37
N LYS A 103 21.69 -7.56 -19.28
CA LYS A 103 22.21 -7.11 -17.98
C LYS A 103 21.44 -5.98 -17.28
N GLN A 104 20.11 -5.98 -17.32
CA GLN A 104 19.33 -5.27 -16.29
C GLN A 104 18.68 -6.30 -15.39
N GLY A 105 19.27 -6.48 -14.20
CA GLY A 105 18.74 -7.37 -13.17
C GLY A 105 17.36 -6.89 -12.76
N SER A 106 16.34 -7.57 -13.28
CA SER A 106 14.98 -7.41 -12.78
C SER A 106 14.96 -7.89 -11.34
N ALA A 107 14.92 -6.96 -10.39
CA ALA A 107 14.74 -7.27 -8.98
C ALA A 107 13.33 -7.86 -8.77
N PHE A 108 13.22 -9.19 -8.86
CA PHE A 108 11.99 -9.91 -8.57
C PHE A 108 11.63 -9.69 -7.09
N PRO A 109 10.44 -9.15 -6.75
CA PRO A 109 10.11 -8.90 -5.36
C PRO A 109 9.95 -10.21 -4.59
N LEU A 110 10.88 -10.50 -3.66
CA LEU A 110 10.88 -11.76 -2.89
C LEU A 110 9.56 -12.01 -2.15
N PHE A 111 8.87 -10.95 -1.72
CA PHE A 111 7.58 -11.06 -1.01
C PHE A 111 6.52 -11.81 -1.84
N ILE A 112 6.58 -11.73 -3.17
CA ILE A 112 5.64 -12.42 -4.05
C ILE A 112 5.80 -13.94 -3.93
N ILE A 113 7.04 -14.43 -3.82
CA ILE A 113 7.33 -15.85 -3.63
C ILE A 113 6.70 -16.33 -2.33
N PHE A 114 6.94 -15.59 -1.24
CA PHE A 114 6.39 -15.94 0.07
C PHE A 114 4.85 -15.88 0.09
N PHE A 115 4.24 -14.90 -0.59
CA PHE A 115 2.79 -14.80 -0.68
C PHE A 115 2.18 -15.98 -1.42
N VAL A 116 2.69 -16.31 -2.63
CA VAL A 116 2.21 -17.46 -3.41
C VAL A 116 2.40 -18.76 -2.65
N PHE A 117 3.56 -18.92 -1.99
CA PHE A 117 3.84 -20.07 -1.15
C PHE A 117 2.87 -20.18 0.03
N ALA A 118 2.60 -19.09 0.75
CA ALA A 118 1.66 -19.07 1.86
C ALA A 118 0.23 -19.41 1.42
N VAL A 119 -0.26 -18.85 0.30
CA VAL A 119 -1.58 -19.17 -0.27
C VAL A 119 -1.66 -20.64 -0.68
N SER A 120 -0.60 -21.16 -1.31
CA SER A 120 -0.53 -22.57 -1.72
C SER A 120 -0.55 -23.51 -0.52
N LEU A 121 0.22 -23.20 0.52
CA LEU A 121 0.21 -23.95 1.78
C LEU A 121 -1.15 -23.90 2.46
N ASN A 122 -1.78 -22.72 2.54
CA ASN A 122 -3.10 -22.57 3.14
C ASN A 122 -4.14 -23.43 2.41
N THR A 123 -4.09 -23.45 1.06
CA THR A 123 -5.00 -24.22 0.21
C THR A 123 -4.79 -25.74 0.36
N ILE A 124 -3.54 -26.21 0.37
CA ILE A 124 -3.22 -27.65 0.41
C ILE A 124 -3.40 -28.23 1.81
N LEU A 125 -2.94 -27.50 2.83
CA LEU A 125 -2.90 -28.02 4.21
C LEU A 125 -4.20 -27.80 4.97
N SER A 126 -5.04 -26.83 4.56
CA SER A 126 -6.28 -26.47 5.25
C SER A 126 -6.11 -26.45 6.78
N PRO A 127 -5.25 -25.56 7.31
CA PRO A 127 -4.82 -25.61 8.69
C PRO A 127 -6.00 -25.44 9.67
N PRO A 128 -5.94 -26.06 10.87
CA PRO A 128 -6.98 -25.92 11.89
C PRO A 128 -7.20 -24.47 12.32
N GLU A 129 -8.40 -24.15 12.81
CA GLU A 129 -8.78 -22.79 13.23
C GLU A 129 -7.84 -22.21 14.29
N GLU A 130 -7.30 -23.03 15.20
CA GLU A 130 -6.34 -22.58 16.21
C GLU A 130 -5.07 -22.01 15.57
N VAL A 131 -4.53 -22.68 14.54
CA VAL A 131 -3.32 -22.23 13.83
C VAL A 131 -3.60 -20.92 13.09
N LEU A 132 -4.77 -20.81 12.45
CA LEU A 132 -5.21 -19.59 11.80
C LEU A 132 -5.38 -18.44 12.79
N TYR A 133 -5.92 -18.70 13.97
CA TYR A 133 -6.06 -17.71 15.04
C TYR A 133 -4.69 -17.18 15.50
N PHE A 134 -3.73 -18.06 15.76
CA PHE A 134 -2.37 -17.65 16.13
C PHE A 134 -1.68 -16.84 15.02
N LEU A 135 -1.81 -17.26 13.76
CA LEU A 135 -1.29 -16.52 12.61
C LEU A 135 -1.92 -15.12 12.50
N LYS A 136 -3.25 -15.00 12.66
CA LYS A 136 -3.96 -13.71 12.66
C LYS A 136 -3.48 -12.81 13.80
N MET A 137 -3.20 -13.37 14.99
CA MET A 137 -2.68 -12.61 16.13
C MET A 137 -1.25 -12.08 15.87
N ILE A 138 -0.38 -12.92 15.30
CA ILE A 138 0.98 -12.51 14.89
C ILE A 138 0.91 -11.40 13.84
N ASN A 139 0.06 -11.56 12.82
CA ASN A 139 -0.17 -10.55 11.79
C ASN A 139 -0.60 -9.21 12.41
N LYS A 140 -1.63 -9.22 13.26
CA LYS A 140 -2.10 -8.03 13.97
C LYS A 140 -0.98 -7.33 14.74
N THR A 141 -0.14 -8.09 15.43
CA THR A 141 0.98 -7.56 16.21
C THR A 141 2.03 -6.89 15.32
N PHE A 142 2.41 -7.55 14.23
CA PHE A 142 3.35 -7.00 13.25
C PHE A 142 2.80 -5.75 12.55
N LEU A 143 1.51 -5.72 12.22
CA LEU A 143 0.87 -4.54 11.64
C LEU A 143 0.89 -3.34 12.59
N LEU A 144 0.58 -3.55 13.88
CA LEU A 144 0.64 -2.49 14.88
C LEU A 144 2.08 -1.97 15.07
N ALA A 145 3.07 -2.87 15.10
CA ALA A 145 4.48 -2.49 15.16
C ALA A 145 4.91 -1.71 13.91
N GLY A 146 4.47 -2.14 12.72
CA GLY A 146 4.70 -1.43 11.46
C GLY A 146 4.10 -0.02 11.49
N LEU A 147 2.88 0.13 11.98
CA LEU A 147 2.20 1.42 12.09
C LEU A 147 2.93 2.38 13.03
N PHE A 148 3.42 1.86 14.15
CA PHE A 148 4.29 2.61 15.06
C PHE A 148 5.56 3.10 14.36
N CYS A 149 6.24 2.21 13.63
CA CYS A 149 7.43 2.57 12.84
C CYS A 149 7.13 3.64 11.78
N ILE A 150 6.00 3.57 11.07
CA ILE A 150 5.57 4.61 10.12
C ILE A 150 5.44 5.96 10.83
N GLY A 151 4.83 5.98 12.02
CA GLY A 151 4.74 7.18 12.84
C GLY A 151 6.10 7.80 13.18
N THR A 152 7.11 6.96 13.45
CA THR A 152 8.49 7.43 13.73
C THR A 152 9.24 7.95 12.51
N GLN A 153 8.81 7.63 11.28
CA GLN A 153 9.44 8.13 10.05
C GLN A 153 9.07 9.59 9.74
N ILE A 154 8.07 10.15 10.41
CA ILE A 154 7.68 11.55 10.23
C ILE A 154 8.64 12.43 11.04
N ASP A 155 9.71 12.91 10.38
CA ASP A 155 10.64 13.84 11.00
C ASP A 155 10.26 15.32 10.74
N LYS A 156 10.57 16.18 11.71
CA LYS A 156 10.19 17.59 11.71
C LYS A 156 10.91 18.39 10.61
N ASP A 157 12.12 17.99 10.23
CA ASP A 157 12.93 18.65 9.21
C ASP A 157 12.45 18.28 7.81
N SER A 158 11.99 17.04 7.58
CA SER A 158 11.25 16.64 6.38
C SER A 158 10.03 17.50 6.14
N LEU A 159 9.27 17.82 7.19
CA LEU A 159 8.08 18.67 7.09
C LEU A 159 8.42 20.12 6.75
N ARG A 160 9.54 20.62 7.27
CA ARG A 160 9.99 22.01 7.05
C ARG A 160 10.46 22.26 5.62
N ASN A 161 10.96 21.23 4.94
CA ASN A 161 11.47 21.31 3.57
C ASN A 161 10.39 21.07 2.49
N ILE A 162 9.13 20.83 2.87
CA ILE A 162 8.04 20.61 1.91
C ILE A 162 7.78 21.90 1.12
N THR A 163 7.97 21.81 -0.19
CA THR A 163 7.59 22.90 -1.10
C THR A 163 6.08 22.86 -1.36
N ILE A 164 5.41 24.02 -1.31
CA ILE A 164 3.94 24.10 -1.42
C ILE A 164 3.39 23.62 -2.76
N ARG A 165 4.11 23.86 -3.86
CA ARG A 165 3.66 23.52 -5.22
C ARG A 165 3.43 22.00 -5.42
N PRO A 166 4.42 21.11 -5.17
CA PRO A 166 4.19 19.68 -5.28
C PRO A 166 3.16 19.15 -4.27
N MET A 167 3.05 19.78 -3.09
CA MET A 167 2.04 19.41 -2.10
C MET A 167 0.61 19.63 -2.62
N ILE A 168 0.33 20.79 -3.21
CA ILE A 168 -1.00 21.09 -3.80
C ILE A 168 -1.32 20.11 -4.92
N LEU A 169 -0.34 19.79 -5.78
CA LEU A 169 -0.55 18.82 -6.86
C LEU A 169 -0.88 17.43 -6.31
N ALA A 170 -0.10 16.94 -5.35
CA ALA A 170 -0.33 15.64 -4.73
C ALA A 170 -1.72 15.59 -4.05
N LEU A 171 -2.07 16.63 -3.30
CA LEU A 171 -3.35 16.73 -2.62
C LEU A 171 -4.52 16.82 -3.63
N GLY A 172 -4.36 17.57 -4.73
CA GLY A 172 -5.37 17.71 -5.78
C GLY A 172 -5.65 16.39 -6.50
N ILE A 173 -4.60 15.64 -6.85
CA ILE A 173 -4.76 14.30 -7.43
C ILE A 173 -5.46 13.38 -6.43
N TRP A 174 -5.04 13.43 -5.16
CA TRP A 174 -5.61 12.56 -4.14
C TRP A 174 -7.08 12.86 -3.86
N LEU A 175 -7.49 14.14 -3.86
CA LEU A 175 -8.89 14.56 -3.75
C LEU A 175 -9.77 14.07 -4.91
N ILE A 176 -9.20 13.76 -6.07
CA ILE A 176 -9.93 13.14 -7.18
C ILE A 176 -9.99 11.62 -7.01
N VAL A 177 -8.88 11.01 -6.58
CA VAL A 177 -8.77 9.56 -6.40
C VAL A 177 -9.66 9.06 -5.25
N ILE A 178 -9.74 9.78 -4.13
CA ILE A 178 -10.52 9.39 -2.96
C ILE A 178 -12.01 9.12 -3.30
N PRO A 179 -12.77 10.07 -3.87
CA PRO A 179 -14.19 9.87 -4.17
C PRO A 179 -14.41 8.87 -5.30
N THR A 180 -13.54 8.84 -6.31
CA THR A 180 -13.66 7.88 -7.41
C THR A 180 -13.42 6.45 -6.94
N ALA A 181 -12.43 6.25 -6.06
CA ALA A 181 -12.20 4.97 -5.40
C ALA A 181 -13.34 4.58 -4.46
N LEU A 182 -13.93 5.53 -3.74
CA LEU A 182 -15.07 5.28 -2.86
C LEU A 182 -16.28 4.82 -3.65
N TRP A 183 -16.58 5.53 -4.74
CA TRP A 183 -17.66 5.15 -5.65
C TRP A 183 -17.44 3.74 -6.23
N ALA A 184 -16.22 3.42 -6.65
CA ALA A 184 -15.88 2.07 -7.13
C ALA A 184 -16.07 1.02 -6.03
N ALA A 185 -15.65 1.28 -4.79
CA ALA A 185 -15.80 0.35 -3.67
C ALA A 185 -17.28 0.11 -3.29
N LEU A 186 -18.14 1.12 -3.42
CA LEU A 186 -19.58 1.01 -3.17
C LEU A 186 -20.34 0.29 -4.30
N SER A 187 -19.74 0.19 -5.49
CA SER A 187 -20.36 -0.45 -6.67
C SER A 187 -20.14 -1.96 -6.76
N ILE A 188 -19.39 -2.52 -5.81
CA ILE A 188 -19.13 -3.96 -5.64
C ILE A 188 -20.20 -4.53 -4.71
#